data_AF-A0A3A4QU22-F1
#
_entry.id   AF-A0A3A4QU22-F1
#
_cell.length_a   1.000
_cell.length_b   1.000
_cell.length_c   1.000
_cell.angle_alpha   90.00
_cell.angle_beta   90.00
_cell.angle_gamma   90.00
#
_symmetry.space_group_name_H-M   'P 1'
#
loop_
_entity.id
_entity.type
_entity.pdbx_description
1 polymer ?
#
loop_
_entity_poly.entity_id
_entity_poly.type
_entity_poly.pdbx_seq_one_letter_code
_entity_poly.pdbx_strand_id
1 'polypeptide(L)'
;MGLTIEDHLKMIRDTLARGNFSLLEVSGSFRVELMPGLHVYIYPETFENIITARFDTRETNPDIRAAMSVDAGQILCRILEFADIAPFAHSDTLGLMFVYTARIDIRVSEKISPQSPLESPDISHGPSDIAAPAPSDLTERAMQGLESLDAGSLRELLDQMYLKRSGKVRVAVSRIFRSFTDRQSLEQTIAVEAKKIVSPADRQELQIARSLDSDNPLEPLIELIHDSVFAEK
;
A
#
# COMPACT_ATOMS: atom_id res chain seq x y z
N MET A 1 6.72 10.10 -21.18
CA MET A 1 5.86 9.89 -19.99
C MET A 1 5.87 8.40 -19.71
N GLY A 2 6.33 7.97 -18.53
CA GLY A 2 6.26 6.56 -18.14
C GLY A 2 4.81 6.15 -17.89
N LEU A 3 4.47 4.90 -18.19
CA LEU A 3 3.17 4.32 -17.82
C LEU A 3 3.05 4.30 -16.30
N THR A 4 1.89 4.69 -15.78
CA THR A 4 1.60 4.64 -14.34
C THR A 4 1.27 3.20 -13.91
N ILE A 5 1.32 2.91 -12.60
CA ILE A 5 0.90 1.60 -12.10
C ILE A 5 -0.58 1.31 -12.36
N GLU A 6 -1.41 2.36 -12.45
CA GLU A 6 -2.81 2.24 -12.84
C GLU A 6 -2.94 1.80 -14.30
N ASP A 7 -2.12 2.36 -15.20
CA ASP A 7 -2.08 1.94 -16.61
C ASP A 7 -1.65 0.47 -16.72
N HIS A 8 -0.66 0.07 -15.92
CA HIS A 8 -0.17 -1.29 -15.81
C HIS A 8 -1.25 -2.28 -15.33
N LEU A 9 -1.97 -1.95 -14.25
CA LEU A 9 -3.10 -2.77 -13.77
C LEU A 9 -4.22 -2.85 -14.80
N LYS A 10 -4.52 -1.73 -15.47
CA LYS A 10 -5.51 -1.68 -16.54
C LYS A 10 -5.14 -2.59 -17.70
N MET A 11 -3.86 -2.62 -18.10
CA MET A 11 -3.36 -3.56 -19.12
C MET A 11 -3.52 -5.02 -18.71
N ILE A 12 -3.17 -5.35 -17.47
CA ILE A 12 -3.35 -6.71 -16.93
C ILE A 12 -4.83 -7.09 -16.94
N ARG A 13 -5.69 -6.20 -16.43
CA ARG A 13 -7.15 -6.39 -16.38
C ARG A 13 -7.73 -6.61 -17.78
N ASP A 14 -7.42 -5.75 -18.74
CA ASP A 14 -7.94 -5.83 -20.11
C ASP A 14 -7.45 -7.12 -20.82
N THR A 15 -6.31 -7.66 -20.40
CA THR A 15 -5.79 -8.94 -20.92
C THR A 15 -6.53 -10.12 -20.30
N LEU A 16 -6.74 -10.12 -18.99
CA LEU A 16 -7.49 -11.17 -18.29
C LEU A 16 -8.97 -11.21 -18.71
N ALA A 17 -9.58 -10.04 -18.92
CA ALA A 17 -10.96 -9.95 -19.43
C ALA A 17 -11.10 -10.54 -20.84
N ARG A 18 -10.08 -10.38 -21.70
CA ARG A 18 -10.05 -11.01 -23.04
C ARG A 18 -9.86 -12.52 -23.00
N GLY A 19 -9.28 -13.04 -21.92
CA GLY A 19 -9.04 -14.47 -21.72
C GLY A 19 -10.27 -15.28 -21.25
N ASN A 20 -11.46 -14.67 -21.14
CA ASN A 20 -12.68 -15.29 -20.58
C ASN A 20 -12.52 -15.80 -19.14
N PHE A 21 -11.62 -15.22 -18.35
CA PHE A 21 -11.49 -15.57 -16.93
C PHE A 21 -12.56 -14.89 -16.08
N SER A 22 -12.99 -15.56 -15.01
CA SER A 22 -13.88 -14.97 -14.01
C SER A 22 -13.10 -13.94 -13.19
N LEU A 23 -13.37 -12.66 -13.46
CA LEU A 23 -12.70 -11.53 -12.80
C LEU A 23 -13.67 -10.85 -11.84
N LEU A 24 -13.25 -10.68 -10.58
CA LEU A 24 -13.97 -9.93 -9.56
C LEU A 24 -13.09 -8.77 -9.09
N GLU A 25 -13.52 -7.53 -9.35
CA GLU A 25 -12.82 -6.31 -8.95
C GLU A 25 -13.26 -5.88 -7.55
N VAL A 26 -12.27 -5.59 -6.69
CA VAL A 26 -12.49 -5.14 -5.31
C VAL A 26 -11.45 -4.06 -5.01
N SER A 27 -11.90 -2.80 -4.97
CA SER A 27 -11.13 -1.63 -4.53
C SER A 27 -9.72 -1.51 -5.14
N GLY A 28 -9.60 -1.52 -6.46
CA GLY A 28 -8.31 -1.39 -7.17
C GLY A 28 -7.46 -2.67 -7.22
N SER A 29 -7.93 -3.75 -6.61
CA SER A 29 -7.41 -5.11 -6.78
C SER A 29 -8.39 -5.95 -7.58
N PHE A 30 -7.93 -7.02 -8.22
CA PHE A 30 -8.82 -7.96 -8.88
C PHE A 30 -8.46 -9.41 -8.57
N ARG A 31 -9.49 -10.20 -8.33
CA ARG A 31 -9.42 -11.65 -8.16
C ARG A 31 -9.73 -12.30 -9.49
N VAL A 32 -8.83 -13.15 -9.96
CA VAL A 32 -9.01 -13.99 -11.14
C VAL A 32 -9.03 -15.46 -10.74
N GLU A 33 -9.99 -16.21 -11.28
CA GLU A 33 -9.98 -17.67 -11.19
C GLU A 33 -9.21 -18.25 -12.39
N LEU A 34 -8.03 -18.81 -12.14
CA LEU A 34 -7.18 -19.38 -13.20
C LEU A 34 -7.56 -20.82 -13.53
N MET A 35 -8.00 -21.57 -12.52
CA MET A 35 -8.48 -22.94 -12.60
C MET A 35 -9.59 -23.14 -11.57
N PRO A 36 -10.47 -24.16 -11.70
CA PRO A 36 -11.50 -24.44 -10.72
C PRO A 36 -10.94 -24.52 -9.30
N GLY A 37 -11.31 -23.56 -8.46
CA GLY A 37 -10.86 -23.48 -7.07
C GLY A 37 -9.47 -22.86 -6.85
N LEU A 38 -8.78 -22.38 -7.90
CA LEU A 38 -7.54 -21.61 -7.78
C LEU A 38 -7.82 -20.13 -8.07
N HIS A 39 -7.96 -19.37 -7.00
CA HIS A 39 -8.16 -17.93 -7.05
C HIS A 39 -6.84 -17.19 -6.82
N VAL A 40 -6.48 -16.33 -7.77
CA VAL A 40 -5.32 -15.44 -7.65
C VAL A 40 -5.81 -14.01 -7.51
N TYR A 41 -5.32 -13.32 -6.50
CA TYR A 41 -5.55 -11.91 -6.24
C TYR A 41 -4.37 -11.13 -6.78
N ILE A 42 -4.61 -10.17 -7.65
CA ILE A 42 -3.60 -9.28 -8.21
C ILE A 42 -3.89 -7.87 -7.68
N TYR A 43 -2.89 -7.25 -7.08
CA TYR A 43 -2.99 -5.93 -6.48
C TYR A 43 -1.69 -5.15 -6.63
N PRO A 44 -1.76 -3.81 -6.77
CA PRO A 44 -0.59 -2.97 -6.66
C PRO A 44 -0.11 -2.94 -5.21
N GLU A 45 1.18 -3.13 -5.01
CA GLU A 45 1.85 -2.69 -3.79
C GLU A 45 2.18 -1.21 -3.98
N THR A 46 1.36 -0.37 -3.35
CA THR A 46 1.38 1.10 -3.44
C THR A 46 2.74 1.74 -3.11
N PHE A 47 3.65 1.00 -2.49
CA PHE A 47 4.95 1.51 -2.02
C PHE A 47 6.11 1.24 -2.97
N GLU A 48 6.04 0.18 -3.77
CA GLU A 48 7.18 -0.26 -4.59
C GLU A 48 6.95 -0.11 -6.09
N ASN A 49 5.79 0.41 -6.50
CA ASN A 49 5.32 0.35 -7.90
C ASN A 49 5.36 -1.10 -8.45
N ILE A 50 5.17 -2.06 -7.56
CA ILE A 50 5.17 -3.48 -7.87
C ILE A 50 3.73 -3.96 -7.94
N ILE A 51 3.45 -4.87 -8.86
CA ILE A 51 2.19 -5.59 -8.90
C ILE A 51 2.44 -6.96 -8.31
N THR A 52 1.68 -7.34 -7.29
CA THR A 52 1.82 -8.63 -6.63
C THR A 52 0.62 -9.50 -6.97
N ALA A 53 0.89 -10.75 -7.35
CA ALA A 53 -0.07 -11.81 -7.44
C ALA A 53 0.02 -12.67 -6.17
N ARG A 54 -1.13 -12.99 -5.59
CA ARG A 54 -1.25 -13.80 -4.38
C ARG A 54 -2.28 -14.89 -4.62
N PHE A 55 -2.01 -16.12 -4.19
CA PHE A 55 -3.06 -17.11 -4.03
C PHE A 55 -2.96 -17.76 -2.65
N ASP A 56 -4.10 -18.24 -2.18
CA ASP A 56 -4.20 -18.99 -0.94
C ASP A 56 -4.74 -20.40 -1.22
N THR A 57 -4.25 -21.38 -0.46
CA THR A 57 -4.69 -22.76 -0.55
C THR A 57 -4.80 -23.38 0.84
N ARG A 58 -5.74 -24.31 1.01
CA ARG A 58 -5.89 -25.13 2.22
C ARG A 58 -5.25 -26.51 2.10
N GLU A 59 -4.57 -26.77 0.99
CA GLU A 59 -3.92 -28.05 0.73
C GLU A 59 -2.79 -28.30 1.73
N THR A 60 -2.84 -29.42 2.44
CA THR A 60 -1.87 -29.76 3.50
C THR A 60 -0.65 -30.46 2.93
N ASN A 61 -0.75 -31.08 1.75
CA ASN A 61 0.36 -31.73 1.08
C ASN A 61 1.32 -30.72 0.41
N PRO A 62 2.60 -30.64 0.84
CA PRO A 62 3.57 -29.70 0.28
C PRO A 62 3.86 -29.90 -1.21
N ASP A 63 3.83 -31.15 -1.70
CA ASP A 63 4.14 -31.45 -3.10
C ASP A 63 3.03 -30.92 -4.03
N ILE A 64 1.77 -31.06 -3.60
CA ILE A 64 0.62 -30.52 -4.33
C ILE A 64 0.66 -28.98 -4.30
N ARG A 65 0.99 -28.36 -3.16
CA ARG A 65 1.14 -26.89 -3.09
C ARG A 65 2.24 -26.37 -4.02
N ALA A 66 3.37 -27.07 -4.10
CA ALA A 66 4.46 -26.71 -5.00
C ALA A 66 4.04 -26.85 -6.48
N ALA A 67 3.30 -27.90 -6.83
CA ALA A 67 2.72 -28.03 -8.17
C ALA A 67 1.75 -26.89 -8.48
N MET A 68 0.84 -26.56 -7.55
CA MET A 68 -0.11 -25.46 -7.70
C MET A 68 0.57 -24.10 -7.90
N SER A 69 1.67 -23.84 -7.18
CA SER A 69 2.41 -22.57 -7.30
C SER A 69 3.11 -22.44 -8.65
N VAL A 70 3.64 -23.56 -9.18
CA VAL A 70 4.23 -23.62 -10.52
C VAL A 70 3.16 -23.46 -11.60
N ASP A 71 2.04 -24.17 -11.49
CA ASP A 71 0.93 -24.10 -12.46
C ASP A 71 0.34 -22.68 -12.51
N ALA A 72 0.10 -22.05 -11.35
CA ALA A 72 -0.36 -20.67 -11.27
C ALA A 72 0.59 -19.71 -11.99
N GLY A 73 1.89 -19.84 -11.74
CA GLY A 73 2.92 -19.03 -12.40
C GLY A 73 2.95 -19.24 -13.91
N GLN A 74 2.91 -20.49 -14.38
CA GLN A 74 2.92 -20.80 -15.82
C GLN A 74 1.69 -20.25 -16.54
N ILE A 75 0.51 -20.38 -15.93
CA ILE A 75 -0.73 -19.83 -16.50
C ILE A 75 -0.64 -18.31 -16.59
N LEU A 76 -0.22 -17.63 -15.53
CA LEU A 76 -0.08 -16.17 -15.55
C LEU A 76 0.97 -15.71 -16.56
N CYS A 77 2.13 -16.37 -16.67
CA CYS A 77 3.15 -16.05 -17.67
C CYS A 77 2.63 -16.19 -19.10
N ARG A 78 1.77 -17.18 -19.34
CA ARG A 78 1.15 -17.41 -20.66
C ARG A 78 0.09 -16.36 -20.99
N ILE A 79 -0.63 -15.87 -20.00
CA ILE A 79 -1.66 -14.83 -20.21
C ILE A 79 -1.01 -13.45 -20.32
N LEU A 80 -0.03 -13.16 -19.48
CA LEU A 80 0.65 -11.88 -19.37
C LEU A 80 2.00 -11.94 -20.10
N GLU A 81 1.98 -12.19 -21.41
CA GLU A 81 3.20 -12.31 -22.24
C GLU A 81 4.08 -11.04 -22.22
N PHE A 82 3.50 -9.90 -21.82
CA PHE A 82 4.17 -8.61 -21.68
C PHE A 82 4.74 -8.36 -20.26
N ALA A 83 4.61 -9.31 -19.34
CA ALA A 83 5.10 -9.18 -17.97
C ALA A 83 6.01 -10.35 -17.57
N ASP A 84 7.04 -10.05 -16.79
CA ASP A 84 7.85 -11.01 -16.08
C ASP A 84 7.22 -11.33 -14.74
N ILE A 85 6.99 -12.62 -14.47
CA ILE A 85 6.39 -13.06 -13.22
C ILE A 85 7.42 -13.88 -12.46
N ALA A 86 7.74 -13.42 -11.26
CA ALA A 86 8.60 -14.13 -10.34
C ALA A 86 7.94 -15.44 -9.89
N PRO A 87 8.73 -16.48 -9.54
CA PRO A 87 8.16 -17.72 -9.01
C PRO A 87 7.39 -17.45 -7.72
N PHE A 88 6.23 -18.09 -7.56
CA PHE A 88 5.42 -18.00 -6.35
C PHE A 88 6.19 -18.56 -5.15
N ALA A 89 6.45 -17.71 -4.16
CA ALA A 89 7.11 -18.06 -2.92
C ALA A 89 6.08 -18.17 -1.79
N HIS A 90 6.34 -19.08 -0.85
CA HIS A 90 5.55 -19.17 0.37
C HIS A 90 5.76 -17.91 1.21
N SER A 91 4.69 -17.18 1.49
CA SER A 91 4.74 -15.92 2.23
C SER A 91 4.30 -16.08 3.68
N ASP A 92 3.20 -16.79 3.93
CA ASP A 92 2.63 -16.89 5.27
C ASP A 92 1.78 -18.16 5.44
N THR A 93 1.57 -18.57 6.69
CA THR A 93 0.66 -19.66 7.08
C THR A 93 -0.32 -19.16 8.15
N LEU A 94 -1.59 -19.07 7.78
CA LEU A 94 -2.69 -18.65 8.65
C LEU A 94 -3.56 -19.86 8.99
N GLY A 95 -3.18 -20.60 10.04
CA GLY A 95 -3.88 -21.81 10.47
C GLY A 95 -3.71 -22.94 9.46
N LEU A 96 -4.81 -23.32 8.78
CA LEU A 96 -4.81 -24.32 7.70
C LEU A 96 -4.70 -23.68 6.30
N MET A 97 -4.38 -22.40 6.22
CA MET A 97 -4.32 -21.66 4.96
C MET A 97 -2.89 -21.23 4.66
N PHE A 98 -2.37 -21.65 3.52
CA PHE A 98 -1.03 -21.35 3.04
C PHE A 98 -1.11 -20.26 1.99
N VAL A 99 -0.33 -19.20 2.16
CA VAL A 99 -0.31 -18.03 1.28
C VAL A 99 0.95 -18.05 0.45
N TYR A 100 0.78 -17.86 -0.86
CA TYR A 100 1.86 -17.75 -1.83
C TYR A 100 1.77 -16.42 -2.56
N THR A 101 2.91 -15.76 -2.78
CA THR A 101 2.98 -14.48 -3.48
C THR A 101 4.04 -14.53 -4.59
N ALA A 102 3.77 -13.82 -5.67
CA ALA A 102 4.65 -13.63 -6.80
C ALA A 102 4.62 -12.17 -7.23
N ARG A 103 5.78 -11.64 -7.61
CA ARG A 103 5.93 -10.30 -8.17
C ARG A 103 5.68 -10.34 -9.68
N ILE A 104 4.98 -9.34 -10.21
CA ILE A 104 4.74 -9.10 -11.63
C ILE A 104 5.43 -7.80 -12.03
N ASP A 105 6.40 -7.90 -12.93
CA ASP A 105 7.13 -6.78 -13.52
C ASP A 105 6.75 -6.62 -14.98
N ILE A 106 6.13 -5.50 -15.35
CA ILE A 106 5.75 -5.26 -16.75
C ILE A 106 6.97 -4.85 -17.57
N ARG A 107 7.21 -5.56 -18.68
CA ARG A 107 8.26 -5.23 -19.64
C ARG A 107 7.82 -4.02 -20.45
N VAL A 108 8.08 -2.82 -19.94
CA VAL A 108 7.99 -1.61 -20.75
C VAL A 108 9.14 -1.66 -21.75
N SER A 109 8.86 -2.05 -22.99
CA SER A 109 9.86 -1.92 -24.05
C SER A 109 10.11 -0.43 -24.27
N GLU A 110 11.24 0.08 -23.78
CA GLU A 110 11.81 1.36 -24.19
C GLU A 110 12.17 1.31 -25.67
N LYS A 111 11.19 1.49 -26.53
CA LYS A 111 11.39 1.93 -27.90
C LYS A 111 10.45 3.09 -28.12
N ILE A 112 10.97 4.30 -27.89
CA ILE A 112 11.02 5.41 -28.85
C ILE A 112 11.73 6.59 -28.16
N SER A 113 12.97 6.83 -28.57
CA SER A 113 13.58 8.15 -28.71
C SER A 113 14.74 7.99 -29.70
N PRO A 114 15.20 9.04 -30.41
CA PRO A 114 14.96 10.47 -30.16
C PRO A 114 14.52 11.26 -31.40
N GLN A 115 13.93 12.43 -31.19
CA GLN A 115 14.29 13.64 -31.96
C GLN A 115 13.67 14.89 -31.30
N SER A 116 14.53 15.68 -30.65
CA SER A 116 14.35 17.14 -30.62
C SER A 116 14.75 17.68 -32.01
N PRO A 117 14.18 18.79 -32.51
CA PRO A 117 14.63 20.10 -32.04
C PRO A 117 13.55 21.20 -31.92
N LEU A 118 13.85 22.17 -31.04
CA LEU A 118 13.53 23.61 -31.10
C LEU A 118 12.06 24.04 -31.24
N GLU A 119 11.53 24.65 -30.18
CA GLU A 119 11.28 26.11 -30.14
C GLU A 119 10.81 26.54 -28.74
N SER A 120 11.53 27.47 -28.13
CA SER A 120 11.04 28.31 -27.02
C SER A 120 10.01 29.29 -27.58
N PRO A 121 9.04 29.80 -26.78
CA PRO A 121 9.38 30.97 -25.97
C PRO A 121 8.76 30.99 -24.56
N ASP A 122 9.59 31.44 -23.63
CA ASP A 122 9.33 32.48 -22.63
C ASP A 122 7.90 32.58 -22.03
N ILE A 123 7.71 31.98 -20.85
CA ILE A 123 6.83 32.54 -19.82
C ILE A 123 7.50 32.36 -18.45
N SER A 124 8.13 33.45 -18.00
CA SER A 124 8.44 33.78 -16.61
C SER A 124 7.31 33.39 -15.66
N HIS A 125 7.60 32.65 -14.56
CA HIS A 125 7.00 32.81 -13.22
C HIS A 125 7.81 31.99 -12.19
N GLY A 126 8.59 32.72 -11.38
CA GLY A 126 8.81 32.52 -9.93
C GLY A 126 9.37 31.20 -9.37
N PRO A 127 10.41 31.24 -8.51
CA PRO A 127 10.77 30.10 -7.67
C PRO A 127 9.76 30.00 -6.52
N SER A 128 8.97 28.94 -6.47
CA SER A 128 8.17 28.64 -5.29
C SER A 128 8.95 27.66 -4.41
N ASP A 129 9.69 28.22 -3.46
CA ASP A 129 10.10 27.55 -2.24
C ASP A 129 8.84 26.96 -1.56
N ILE A 130 8.68 25.64 -1.58
CA ILE A 130 7.78 24.97 -0.63
C ILE A 130 8.63 24.63 0.59
N ALA A 131 8.70 25.58 1.51
CA ALA A 131 9.21 25.35 2.85
C ALA A 131 8.34 24.29 3.54
N ALA A 132 8.96 23.29 4.17
CA ALA A 132 8.28 22.32 5.02
C ALA A 132 7.45 23.07 6.08
N PRO A 133 6.18 22.67 6.32
CA PRO A 133 5.34 23.33 7.33
C PRO A 133 6.01 23.23 8.70
N ALA A 134 5.98 24.32 9.45
CA ALA A 134 6.55 24.36 10.80
C ALA A 134 5.82 23.32 11.68
N PRO A 135 6.51 22.68 12.65
CA PRO A 135 5.93 21.64 13.51
C PRO A 135 4.68 22.13 14.27
N SER A 136 4.54 23.44 14.44
CA SER A 136 3.36 24.02 15.06
C SER A 136 2.08 23.93 14.23
N ASP A 137 2.21 23.87 12.90
CA ASP A 137 1.09 23.80 11.94
C ASP A 137 0.57 22.35 11.83
N LEU A 138 1.48 21.36 11.87
CA LEU A 138 1.12 19.95 11.86
C LEU A 138 0.30 19.52 13.08
N THR A 139 0.65 19.99 14.29
CA THR A 139 -0.12 19.70 15.50
C THR A 139 -1.55 20.24 15.42
N GLU A 140 -1.75 21.45 14.87
CA GLU A 140 -3.08 22.04 14.74
C GLU A 140 -3.93 21.30 13.70
N ARG A 141 -3.33 20.92 12.57
CA ARG A 141 -4.00 20.08 11.56
C ARG A 141 -4.37 18.70 12.10
N ALA A 142 -3.51 18.09 12.93
CA ALA A 142 -3.81 16.82 13.59
C ALA A 142 -4.98 16.95 14.57
N MET A 143 -5.05 18.03 15.35
CA MET A 143 -6.18 18.30 16.23
C MET A 143 -7.49 18.45 15.46
N GLN A 144 -7.50 19.28 14.41
CA GLN A 144 -8.70 19.46 13.57
C GLN A 144 -9.16 18.15 12.93
N GLY A 145 -8.21 17.35 12.45
CA GLY A 145 -8.49 16.01 11.92
C GLY A 145 -9.15 15.12 12.96
N LEU A 146 -8.63 15.07 14.18
CA LEU A 146 -9.20 14.26 15.27
C LEU A 146 -10.55 14.78 15.77
N GLU A 147 -10.76 16.09 15.82
CA GLU A 147 -12.05 16.70 16.22
C GLU A 147 -13.17 16.41 15.21
N SER A 148 -12.82 16.28 13.92
CA SER A 148 -13.77 15.99 12.85
C SER A 148 -14.26 14.53 12.85
N LEU A 149 -13.61 13.64 13.62
CA LEU A 149 -13.87 12.21 13.63
C LEU A 149 -14.62 11.77 14.87
N ASP A 150 -15.62 10.90 14.68
CA ASP A 150 -16.18 10.10 15.76
C ASP A 150 -15.48 8.73 15.89
N ALA A 151 -15.76 8.02 16.98
CA ALA A 151 -15.12 6.73 17.27
C ALA A 151 -15.42 5.63 16.21
N GLY A 152 -16.57 5.71 15.53
CA GLY A 152 -16.93 4.84 14.41
C GLY A 152 -16.11 5.17 13.18
N SER A 153 -16.10 6.44 12.77
CA SER A 153 -15.32 6.93 11.61
C SER A 153 -13.81 6.67 11.78
N LEU A 154 -13.26 6.89 12.97
CA LEU A 154 -11.87 6.55 13.28
C LEU A 154 -11.60 5.05 13.04
N ARG A 155 -12.51 4.18 13.46
CA ARG A 155 -12.33 2.75 13.31
C ARG A 155 -12.32 2.34 11.83
N GLU A 156 -13.22 2.91 11.04
CA GLU A 156 -13.28 2.68 9.60
C GLU A 156 -12.02 3.18 8.90
N LEU A 157 -11.53 4.38 9.23
CA LEU A 157 -10.27 4.91 8.71
C LEU A 157 -9.08 4.00 9.07
N LEU A 158 -8.97 3.56 10.32
CA LEU A 158 -7.92 2.62 10.73
C LEU A 158 -8.01 1.26 10.01
N ASP A 159 -9.22 0.81 9.67
CA ASP A 159 -9.44 -0.39 8.85
C ASP A 159 -9.05 -0.14 7.37
N GLN A 160 -9.38 1.02 6.81
CA GLN A 160 -8.99 1.43 5.46
C GLN A 160 -7.48 1.62 5.32
N MET A 161 -6.80 2.00 6.41
CA MET A 161 -5.35 2.10 6.47
C MET A 161 -4.66 0.74 6.62
N TYR A 162 -5.41 -0.37 6.57
CA TYR A 162 -4.90 -1.74 6.71
C TYR A 162 -4.09 -1.99 8.00
N LEU A 163 -4.29 -1.17 9.03
CA LEU A 163 -3.58 -1.31 10.30
C LEU A 163 -4.11 -2.52 11.05
N LYS A 164 -3.20 -3.38 11.53
CA LYS A 164 -3.60 -4.60 12.25
C LYS A 164 -4.41 -4.22 13.49
N ARG A 165 -5.50 -4.93 13.75
CA ARG A 165 -6.39 -4.64 14.91
C ARG A 165 -5.65 -4.62 16.25
N SER A 166 -4.60 -5.44 16.37
CA SER A 166 -3.72 -5.50 17.54
C SER A 166 -2.35 -4.84 17.30
N GLY A 167 -2.17 -4.15 16.17
CA GLY A 167 -0.94 -3.45 15.81
C GLY A 167 -0.69 -2.26 16.72
N LYS A 168 0.58 -1.98 17.04
CA LYS A 168 0.92 -0.93 18.00
C LYS A 168 0.60 0.45 17.46
N VAL A 169 0.73 0.67 16.16
CA VAL A 169 0.39 1.95 15.51
C VAL A 169 -1.10 2.23 15.66
N ARG A 170 -1.94 1.24 15.39
CA ARG A 170 -3.40 1.35 15.58
C ARG A 170 -3.79 1.64 17.02
N VAL A 171 -3.16 0.94 17.96
CA VAL A 171 -3.40 1.12 19.40
C VAL A 171 -2.95 2.51 19.85
N ALA A 172 -1.81 3.00 19.36
CA ALA A 172 -1.30 4.33 19.64
C ALA A 172 -2.28 5.40 19.15
N VAL A 173 -2.70 5.35 17.88
CA VAL A 173 -3.67 6.30 17.31
C VAL A 173 -5.00 6.26 18.07
N SER A 174 -5.50 5.06 18.40
CA SER A 174 -6.74 4.91 19.18
C SER A 174 -6.64 5.48 20.61
N ARG A 175 -5.46 5.42 21.23
CA ARG A 175 -5.21 6.01 22.55
C ARG A 175 -5.10 7.52 22.47
N ILE A 176 -4.37 8.03 21.47
CA ILE A 176 -4.23 9.46 21.22
C ILE A 176 -5.61 10.08 20.99
N PHE A 177 -6.44 9.47 20.13
CA PHE A 177 -7.82 9.91 19.92
C PHE A 177 -8.68 9.93 21.19
N ARG A 178 -8.45 9.05 22.16
CA ARG A 178 -9.23 9.03 23.41
C ARG A 178 -8.73 10.00 24.48
N SER A 179 -7.52 10.53 24.32
CA SER A 179 -6.85 11.32 25.36
C SER A 179 -6.51 12.74 24.92
N PHE A 180 -6.57 13.06 23.63
CA PHE A 180 -6.37 14.42 23.15
C PHE A 180 -7.48 15.33 23.71
N THR A 181 -7.07 16.35 24.44
CA THR A 181 -7.96 17.37 25.02
C THR A 181 -7.49 18.76 24.62
N ASP A 182 -6.17 18.95 24.59
CA ASP A 182 -5.50 20.17 24.20
C ASP A 182 -4.18 19.82 23.50
N ARG A 183 -3.57 20.83 22.86
CA ARG A 183 -2.32 20.71 22.11
C ARG A 183 -1.18 20.08 22.92
N GLN A 184 -0.99 20.51 24.17
CA GLN A 184 0.12 20.06 24.99
C GLN A 184 -0.09 18.60 25.42
N SER A 185 -1.33 18.24 25.73
CA SER A 185 -1.74 16.85 25.98
C SER A 185 -1.54 15.95 24.76
N LEU A 186 -1.85 16.44 23.55
CA LEU A 186 -1.65 15.71 22.30
C LEU A 186 -0.16 15.39 22.06
N GLU A 187 0.70 16.41 22.10
CA GLU A 187 2.16 16.25 21.88
C GLU A 187 2.78 15.30 22.92
N GLN A 188 2.39 15.43 24.20
CA GLN A 188 2.87 14.56 25.26
C GLN A 188 2.41 13.11 25.05
N THR A 189 1.16 12.90 24.64
CA THR A 189 0.62 11.56 24.39
C THR A 189 1.29 10.92 23.17
N ILE A 190 1.51 11.69 22.09
CA ILE A 190 2.25 11.24 20.92
C ILE A 190 3.65 10.79 21.32
N ALA A 191 4.39 11.59 22.09
CA ALA A 191 5.73 11.24 22.54
C ALA A 191 5.75 9.94 23.38
N VAL A 192 4.74 9.71 24.23
CA VAL A 192 4.61 8.51 25.06
C VAL A 192 4.26 7.27 24.22
N GLU A 193 3.34 7.38 23.27
CA GLU A 193 2.95 6.24 22.44
C GLU A 193 3.99 5.93 21.35
N ALA A 194 4.66 6.94 20.78
CA ALA A 194 5.74 6.79 19.82
C ALA A 194 6.89 5.92 20.39
N LYS A 195 7.26 6.13 21.66
CA LYS A 195 8.27 5.31 22.36
C LYS A 195 7.94 3.82 22.45
N LYS A 196 6.69 3.42 22.21
CA LYS A 196 6.25 2.00 22.23
C LYS A 196 6.42 1.33 20.86
N ILE A 197 6.59 2.12 19.79
CA ILE A 197 6.81 1.70 18.40
C ILE A 197 8.32 1.50 18.18
N VAL A 198 8.84 0.42 18.78
CA VAL A 198 10.28 0.12 18.77
C VAL A 198 10.63 -0.95 17.73
N SER A 199 9.73 -1.91 17.49
CA SER A 199 10.08 -3.05 16.65
C SER A 199 10.12 -2.65 15.17
N PRO A 200 10.93 -3.35 14.35
CA PRO A 200 10.97 -3.12 12.90
C PRO A 200 9.59 -3.27 12.25
N ALA A 201 8.79 -4.23 12.71
CA ALA A 201 7.43 -4.44 12.24
C ALA A 201 6.49 -3.26 12.57
N ASP A 202 6.59 -2.69 13.78
CA ASP A 202 5.79 -1.52 14.16
C ASP A 202 6.18 -0.28 13.33
N ARG A 203 7.48 -0.10 13.08
CA ARG A 203 8.00 1.01 12.25
C ARG A 203 7.58 0.88 10.79
N GLN A 204 7.57 -0.33 10.27
CA GLN A 204 7.07 -0.61 8.92
C GLN A 204 5.56 -0.37 8.83
N GLU A 205 4.78 -0.79 9.84
CA GLU A 205 3.34 -0.47 9.94
C GLU A 205 3.10 1.05 9.95
N LEU A 206 3.95 1.83 10.63
CA LEU A 206 3.85 3.29 10.67
C LEU A 206 4.21 3.96 9.34
N GLN A 207 5.22 3.44 8.64
CA GLN A 207 5.55 3.90 7.28
C GLN A 207 4.42 3.58 6.30
N ILE A 208 3.78 2.43 6.46
CA ILE A 208 2.60 2.08 5.66
C ILE A 208 1.46 3.06 5.93
N ALA A 209 1.20 3.35 7.20
CA ALA A 209 0.19 4.32 7.62
C ALA A 209 0.39 5.70 6.96
N ARG A 210 1.66 6.10 6.79
CA ARG A 210 2.04 7.44 6.31
C ARG A 210 1.87 7.62 4.80
N SER A 211 2.11 6.59 3.99
CA SER A 211 1.96 6.76 2.53
C SER A 211 0.53 6.54 2.03
N LEU A 212 -0.40 6.24 2.93
CA LEU A 212 -1.81 6.20 2.60
C LEU A 212 -2.33 7.62 2.40
N ASP A 213 -3.36 7.70 1.56
CA ASP A 213 -3.98 8.89 0.98
C ASP A 213 -3.69 10.23 1.69
N SER A 214 -3.17 11.21 0.95
CA SER A 214 -2.85 12.55 1.46
C SER A 214 -4.08 13.37 1.88
N ASP A 215 -5.27 12.91 1.49
CA ASP A 215 -6.56 13.47 1.91
C ASP A 215 -7.10 12.86 3.22
N ASN A 216 -6.35 11.96 3.86
CA ASN A 216 -6.76 11.33 5.13
C ASN A 216 -6.68 12.34 6.29
N PRO A 217 -7.76 12.55 7.07
CA PRO A 217 -7.73 13.44 8.23
C PRO A 217 -6.76 13.01 9.34
N LEU A 218 -6.29 11.77 9.33
CA LEU A 218 -5.27 11.25 10.26
C LEU A 218 -3.84 11.48 9.77
N GLU A 219 -3.62 11.91 8.53
CA GLU A 219 -2.28 12.11 7.96
C GLU A 219 -1.37 12.97 8.86
N PRO A 220 -1.81 14.15 9.36
CA PRO A 220 -0.95 14.98 10.20
C PRO A 220 -0.61 14.30 11.54
N LEU A 221 -1.51 13.48 12.08
CA LEU A 221 -1.25 12.73 13.30
C LEU A 221 -0.20 11.63 13.05
N ILE A 222 -0.32 10.92 11.92
CA ILE A 222 0.64 9.87 11.56
C ILE A 222 2.03 10.45 11.32
N GLU A 223 2.12 11.62 10.67
CA GLU A 223 3.38 12.35 10.51
C GLU A 223 4.01 12.71 11.86
N LEU A 224 3.23 13.23 12.81
CA LEU A 224 3.74 13.57 14.15
C LEU A 224 4.24 12.34 14.93
N ILE A 225 3.53 11.21 14.82
CA ILE A 225 3.97 9.95 15.43
C ILE A 225 5.25 9.46 14.76
N HIS A 226 5.32 9.54 13.42
CA HIS A 226 6.52 9.18 12.65
C HIS A 226 7.72 10.02 13.09
N ASP A 227 7.60 11.33 13.08
CA ASP A 227 8.68 12.22 13.47
C ASP A 227 9.12 11.94 14.91
N SER A 228 8.19 11.67 15.82
CA SER A 228 8.52 11.29 17.19
C SER A 228 9.26 9.94 17.30
N VAL A 229 8.98 8.97 16.43
CA VAL A 229 9.64 7.65 16.40
C VAL A 229 11.04 7.73 15.78
N PHE A 230 11.24 8.60 14.80
CA PHE A 230 12.49 8.67 14.01
C PHE A 230 13.39 9.88 14.37
N ALA A 231 12.92 10.84 15.16
CA ALA A 231 13.70 11.98 15.63
C ALA A 231 14.63 11.66 16.82
N GLU A 232 14.49 10.50 17.48
CA GLU A 232 15.46 10.06 18.50
C GLU A 232 16.77 9.60 17.83
N LYS A 233 17.68 10.56 17.59
CA LYS A 233 19.12 10.36 17.40
C LYS A 233 19.92 11.14 18.43
#